data_AF-A0A9X2FF52-F1
#
_entry.id   AF-A0A9X2FF52-F1
#
_cell.length_a   1.000
_cell.length_b   1.000
_cell.length_c   1.000
_cell.angle_alpha   90.00
_cell.angle_beta   90.00
_cell.angle_gamma   90.00
#
_symmetry.space_group_name_H-M   'P 1'
#
loop_
_entity.id
_entity.type
_entity.pdbx_description
1 polymer ?
#
loop_
_entity_poly.entity_id
_entity_poly.type
_entity_poly.pdbx_seq_one_letter_code
_entity_poly.pdbx_strand_id
1 'polypeptide(L)'
;MNTVNDTEKLHIDEFLAVMADGDLDEAKVKNFEELLLDRSDLQDYYATRLGHQLLLLNQLKYFHPELGCDSGQFYPSISPLIPGLTDDCMPPEYGDRLEPLSLAPARWQPKYDWRYVLGLACSFLLGAVVAIWSSQGRQLASWSTPTPEHPSVPTADLIESAKIGESASPDTKDPAATPPEVTDNGLMVNSRRSLNLVSNITRTESIESMELPCKSDFTGSVYKPCTGTALLHREEGTPERGYLIALEPGQQMDIYIDTTAHDQNALSIVELDERGELAGGWTTFDNLFEKNANLPVRRLGKIGYLSEYNPSDQTKYFLFVGSHMLPGQTIDRRWYQSDFRVRLSSDDLTVVGWDDSGTARYNGPVPVDYQPDYDFNDVMMTVHFTSPESPENPLGAGIVNYLPLPQEEEAFAEKVGLGCKLQVTPGHELILSTACNSSTLNSVQIVELPSKRIIWRKSNEPDESGNQPEGDFGVFAIRNLSDKPVLYEFQSFHRQKAEEGEEPSDWSASPFRVFAGGERHVLFGFEDHPGDPIHHNNEDVNVIGRLLKLE
;
A
#
# COMPACT_ATOMS: atom_id res chain seq x y z
N MET A 1 7.64 20.93 28.91
CA MET A 1 7.17 20.56 27.56
C MET A 1 5.95 19.71 27.77
N ASN A 2 4.77 20.20 27.39
CA ASN A 2 3.56 19.36 27.41
C ASN A 2 3.75 18.34 26.29
N THR A 3 3.78 17.06 26.63
CA THR A 3 3.73 15.98 25.66
C THR A 3 2.38 16.05 24.97
N VAL A 4 2.40 16.17 23.63
CA VAL A 4 1.20 16.15 22.80
C VAL A 4 0.38 14.91 23.14
N ASN A 5 -0.91 15.08 23.47
CA ASN A 5 -1.78 13.96 23.81
C ASN A 5 -2.09 13.17 22.53
N ASP A 6 -1.82 11.87 22.52
CA ASP A 6 -2.05 11.02 21.35
C ASP A 6 -3.53 10.95 20.95
N THR A 7 -4.45 11.25 21.87
CA THR A 7 -5.88 11.42 21.56
C THR A 7 -6.14 12.60 20.64
N GLU A 8 -5.42 13.72 20.81
CA GLU A 8 -5.58 14.91 19.98
C GLU A 8 -4.96 14.73 18.59
N LYS A 9 -3.84 13.99 18.50
CA LYS A 9 -3.27 13.58 17.20
C LYS A 9 -4.23 12.69 16.42
N LEU A 10 -4.89 11.75 17.10
CA LEU A 10 -5.89 10.89 16.48
C LEU A 10 -7.06 11.70 15.91
N HIS A 11 -7.57 12.70 16.64
CA HIS A 11 -8.61 13.59 16.10
C HIS A 11 -8.15 14.35 14.85
N ILE A 12 -6.85 14.69 14.75
CA ILE A 12 -6.29 15.30 13.54
C ILE A 12 -6.26 14.31 12.38
N ASP A 13 -5.85 13.07 12.63
CA ASP A 13 -5.83 12.02 11.60
C ASP A 13 -7.25 11.65 11.12
N GLU A 14 -8.23 11.56 12.03
CA GLU A 14 -9.65 11.36 11.69
C GLU A 14 -10.20 12.52 10.83
N PHE A 15 -9.87 13.76 11.19
CA PHE A 15 -10.28 14.93 10.40
C PHE A 15 -9.67 14.92 8.99
N LEU A 16 -8.39 14.58 8.87
CA LEU A 16 -7.70 14.44 7.58
C LEU A 16 -8.31 13.33 6.70
N ALA A 17 -8.75 12.22 7.30
CA ALA A 17 -9.44 11.15 6.59
C ALA A 17 -10.79 11.63 6.04
N VAL A 18 -11.61 12.27 6.89
CA VAL A 18 -12.91 12.84 6.49
C VAL A 18 -12.74 13.89 5.37
N MET A 19 -11.67 14.70 5.44
CA MET A 19 -11.32 15.65 4.39
C MET A 19 -11.01 14.97 3.05
N ALA A 20 -10.24 13.88 3.08
CA ALA A 20 -9.89 13.12 1.88
C ALA A 20 -11.12 12.47 1.23
N ASP A 21 -12.08 12.00 2.05
CA ASP A 21 -13.33 11.40 1.58
C ASP A 21 -14.36 12.44 1.07
N GLY A 22 -14.11 13.74 1.30
CA GLY A 22 -14.98 14.83 0.87
C GLY A 22 -16.23 15.03 1.73
N ASP A 23 -16.29 14.43 2.92
CA ASP A 23 -17.43 14.49 3.85
C ASP A 23 -17.25 15.56 4.95
N LEU A 24 -16.75 16.73 4.55
CA LEU A 24 -16.55 17.87 5.46
C LEU A 24 -17.82 18.71 5.59
N ASP A 25 -18.31 18.84 6.82
CA ASP A 25 -19.33 19.82 7.19
C ASP A 25 -18.74 20.96 8.04
N GLU A 26 -19.49 22.05 8.17
CA GLU A 26 -19.06 23.26 8.90
C GLU A 26 -18.79 22.99 10.39
N ALA A 27 -19.48 22.02 10.99
CA ALA A 27 -19.29 21.68 12.41
C ALA A 27 -17.97 20.93 12.63
N LYS A 28 -17.63 19.99 11.74
CA LYS A 28 -16.36 19.26 11.76
C LYS A 28 -15.18 20.22 11.55
N VAL A 29 -15.30 21.18 10.62
CA VAL A 29 -14.28 22.22 10.40
C VAL A 29 -14.09 23.08 11.65
N LYS A 30 -15.19 23.55 12.24
CA LYS A 30 -15.11 24.41 13.44
C LYS A 30 -14.50 23.67 14.64
N ASN A 31 -14.89 22.43 14.88
CA ASN A 31 -14.30 21.61 15.96
C ASN A 31 -12.80 21.39 15.75
N PHE A 32 -12.38 21.23 14.50
CA PHE A 32 -10.97 21.08 14.15
C PHE A 32 -10.18 22.38 14.31
N GLU A 33 -10.77 23.53 13.93
CA GLU A 33 -10.20 24.85 14.19
C GLU A 33 -10.00 25.09 15.70
N GLU A 34 -11.01 24.78 16.50
CA GLU A 34 -10.95 24.89 17.97
C GLU A 34 -9.86 23.97 18.57
N LEU A 35 -9.65 22.78 18.00
CA LEU A 35 -8.59 21.86 18.41
C LEU A 35 -7.18 22.41 18.12
N LEU A 36 -7.00 23.09 16.97
CA LEU A 36 -5.71 23.64 16.57
C LEU A 36 -5.43 25.03 17.14
N LEU A 37 -6.45 25.78 17.55
CA LEU A 37 -6.33 27.16 18.01
C LEU A 37 -5.39 27.24 19.23
N ASP A 38 -4.39 28.12 19.14
CA ASP A 38 -3.37 28.33 20.19
C ASP A 38 -2.52 27.08 20.57
N ARG A 39 -2.54 26.02 19.76
CA ARG A 39 -1.82 24.75 19.99
C ARG A 39 -0.75 24.50 18.93
N SER A 40 0.41 25.14 19.07
CA SER A 40 1.50 25.06 18.06
C SER A 40 2.01 23.63 17.82
N ASP A 41 1.98 22.79 18.84
CA ASP A 41 2.38 21.38 18.77
C ASP A 41 1.46 20.54 17.86
N LEU A 42 0.15 20.75 17.98
CA LEU A 42 -0.85 20.10 17.14
C LEU A 42 -0.86 20.68 15.71
N GLN A 43 -0.63 21.98 15.57
CA GLN A 43 -0.44 22.63 14.27
C GLN A 43 0.76 22.06 13.51
N ASP A 44 1.90 21.85 14.19
CA ASP A 44 3.09 21.23 13.60
C ASP A 44 2.84 19.77 13.18
N TYR A 45 2.11 19.00 14.00
CA TYR A 45 1.71 17.64 13.67
C TYR A 45 0.78 17.61 12.44
N TYR A 46 -0.28 18.42 12.43
CA TYR A 46 -1.19 18.57 11.30
C TYR A 46 -0.47 18.97 10.02
N ALA A 47 0.40 19.99 10.08
CA ALA A 47 1.17 20.45 8.92
C ALA A 47 2.09 19.35 8.37
N THR A 48 2.69 18.54 9.26
CA THR A 48 3.51 17.38 8.88
C THR A 48 2.68 16.33 8.15
N ARG A 49 1.51 15.96 8.71
CA ARG A 49 0.62 14.94 8.13
C ARG A 49 0.01 15.40 6.81
N LEU A 50 -0.45 16.65 6.74
CA LEU A 50 -0.91 17.26 5.49
C LEU A 50 0.22 17.33 4.46
N GLY A 51 1.45 17.67 4.88
CA GLY A 51 2.64 17.66 4.04
C GLY A 51 2.93 16.28 3.46
N HIS A 52 2.82 15.20 4.25
CA HIS A 52 2.95 13.83 3.77
C HIS A 52 1.86 13.49 2.74
N GLN A 53 0.60 13.84 3.00
CA GLN A 53 -0.49 13.63 2.03
C GLN A 53 -0.25 14.39 0.72
N LEU A 54 0.17 15.66 0.79
CA LEU A 54 0.50 16.46 -0.38
C LEU A 54 1.74 15.96 -1.12
N LEU A 55 2.74 15.42 -0.42
CA LEU A 55 3.92 14.79 -1.05
C LEU A 55 3.54 13.50 -1.78
N LEU A 56 2.65 12.68 -1.21
CA LEU A 56 2.10 11.51 -1.89
C LEU A 56 1.36 11.94 -3.17
N LEU A 57 0.49 12.95 -3.08
CA LEU A 57 -0.21 13.52 -4.24
C LEU A 57 0.75 14.10 -5.30
N ASN A 58 1.82 14.78 -4.89
CA ASN A 58 2.79 15.35 -5.82
C ASN A 58 3.75 14.30 -6.42
N GLN A 59 4.11 13.25 -5.68
CA GLN A 59 4.87 12.12 -6.22
C GLN A 59 4.05 11.41 -7.30
N LEU A 60 2.75 11.20 -7.06
CA LEU A 60 1.83 10.69 -8.08
C LEU A 60 1.82 11.57 -9.34
N LYS A 61 1.82 12.90 -9.19
CA LYS A 61 1.92 13.84 -10.31
C LYS A 61 3.27 13.77 -11.05
N TYR A 62 4.37 13.56 -10.33
CA TYR A 62 5.72 13.49 -10.90
C TYR A 62 5.96 12.19 -11.69
N PHE A 63 5.44 11.06 -11.21
CA PHE A 63 5.54 9.78 -11.91
C PHE A 63 4.59 9.67 -13.11
N HIS A 64 3.58 10.54 -13.20
CA HIS A 64 2.59 10.56 -14.28
C HIS A 64 2.35 11.98 -14.81
N PRO A 65 3.31 12.60 -15.53
CA PRO A 65 3.21 13.97 -16.03
C PRO A 65 2.12 14.17 -17.10
N GLU A 66 1.60 13.08 -17.68
CA GLU A 66 0.44 13.06 -18.59
C GLU A 66 -0.84 13.57 -17.93
N LEU A 67 -0.90 13.60 -16.58
CA LEU A 67 -2.12 13.79 -15.80
C LEU A 67 -2.72 15.20 -15.81
N GLY A 68 -2.07 16.20 -16.43
CA GLY A 68 -2.70 17.49 -16.77
C GLY A 68 -3.50 18.18 -15.65
N CYS A 69 -3.17 17.97 -14.37
CA CYS A 69 -3.91 18.61 -13.27
C CYS A 69 -3.58 20.10 -13.22
N ASP A 70 -4.49 20.89 -13.78
CA ASP A 70 -4.59 22.33 -13.59
C ASP A 70 -4.75 22.60 -12.09
N SER A 71 -3.77 23.28 -11.50
CA SER A 71 -3.65 23.55 -10.06
C SER A 71 -4.77 24.46 -9.50
N GLY A 72 -5.79 24.78 -10.29
CA GLY A 72 -6.84 25.72 -9.94
C GLY A 72 -8.07 25.14 -9.23
N GLN A 73 -8.25 23.81 -9.20
CA GLN A 73 -9.52 23.20 -8.73
C GLN A 73 -9.46 22.40 -7.42
N PHE A 74 -8.26 22.16 -6.86
CA PHE A 74 -8.10 21.44 -5.58
C PHE A 74 -7.83 22.34 -4.36
N TYR A 75 -7.93 23.66 -4.52
CA TYR A 75 -7.96 24.56 -3.36
C TYR A 75 -9.43 24.75 -2.93
N PRO A 76 -9.90 24.20 -1.80
CA PRO A 76 -10.98 24.87 -1.10
C PRO A 76 -10.50 26.29 -0.81
N SER A 77 -11.31 27.26 -1.22
CA SER A 77 -11.04 28.69 -1.05
C SER A 77 -10.87 29.04 0.44
N ILE A 78 -9.63 28.99 0.93
CA ILE A 78 -9.17 29.69 2.14
C ILE A 78 -8.45 31.00 1.75
N SER A 79 -8.54 31.41 0.47
CA SER A 79 -8.12 32.74 0.02
C SER A 79 -9.23 33.77 0.27
N PRO A 80 -9.33 34.25 1.52
CA PRO A 80 -9.07 35.66 1.74
C PRO A 80 -8.20 35.86 2.99
N LEU A 81 -6.97 35.36 3.01
CA LEU A 81 -6.05 35.61 4.13
C LEU A 81 -4.81 36.45 3.79
N ILE A 82 -4.58 36.83 2.53
CA ILE A 82 -3.47 37.74 2.15
C ILE A 82 -3.87 38.59 0.92
N PRO A 83 -4.01 39.92 1.00
CA PRO A 83 -4.31 40.76 -0.15
C PRO A 83 -3.04 41.20 -0.89
N GLY A 84 -3.06 41.00 -2.21
CA GLY A 84 -2.22 41.73 -3.18
C GLY A 84 -1.08 40.91 -3.76
N LEU A 85 -1.24 40.45 -5.01
CA LEU A 85 -0.21 40.27 -6.04
C LEU A 85 -0.82 39.55 -7.25
N THR A 86 -1.47 40.30 -8.13
CA THR A 86 -1.61 39.91 -9.54
C THR A 86 -1.22 41.11 -10.37
N ASP A 87 -0.15 40.99 -11.16
CA ASP A 87 -0.10 41.55 -12.51
C ASP A 87 1.15 41.07 -13.27
N ASP A 88 0.91 40.79 -14.55
CA ASP A 88 1.82 40.76 -15.70
C ASP A 88 2.94 39.71 -15.78
N CYS A 89 2.81 38.80 -16.76
CA CYS A 89 3.66 38.78 -17.98
C CYS A 89 3.51 37.45 -18.77
N MET A 90 2.88 37.50 -19.93
CA MET A 90 3.05 36.57 -21.06
C MET A 90 3.30 37.40 -22.32
N PRO A 91 4.21 36.98 -23.22
CA PRO A 91 3.82 36.85 -24.64
C PRO A 91 4.61 35.68 -25.36
N PRO A 92 4.53 35.47 -26.70
CA PRO A 92 3.73 34.37 -27.28
C PRO A 92 4.46 33.51 -28.36
N GLU A 93 3.74 32.48 -28.83
CA GLU A 93 3.74 31.85 -30.18
C GLU A 93 4.98 31.12 -30.79
N TYR A 94 4.69 29.97 -31.43
CA TYR A 94 5.15 29.39 -32.72
C TYR A 94 4.88 27.87 -32.67
N GLY A 95 4.32 27.14 -33.64
CA GLY A 95 4.15 27.30 -35.09
C GLY A 95 4.55 25.97 -35.75
N ASP A 96 3.63 25.35 -36.51
CA ASP A 96 3.73 24.02 -37.12
C ASP A 96 4.96 23.76 -38.01
N ARG A 97 5.46 22.51 -38.02
CA ARG A 97 5.89 21.78 -39.24
C ARG A 97 6.22 20.30 -38.98
N LEU A 98 5.66 19.44 -39.83
CA LEU A 98 5.84 17.99 -39.90
C LEU A 98 6.96 17.57 -40.88
N GLU A 99 7.44 16.34 -40.63
CA GLU A 99 8.21 15.39 -41.46
C GLU A 99 9.76 15.37 -41.36
N PRO A 100 10.43 14.24 -41.68
CA PRO A 100 10.35 12.92 -41.01
C PRO A 100 11.76 12.38 -40.70
N LEU A 101 11.99 11.64 -39.61
CA LEU A 101 13.34 11.13 -39.31
C LEU A 101 13.45 9.67 -38.87
N SER A 102 14.45 9.07 -39.51
CA SER A 102 15.03 7.73 -39.39
C SER A 102 15.45 7.33 -37.99
N LEU A 103 15.32 6.05 -37.70
CA LEU A 103 15.80 5.35 -36.51
C LEU A 103 17.33 5.39 -36.39
N ALA A 104 17.82 6.16 -35.41
CA ALA A 104 19.12 6.02 -34.74
C ALA A 104 19.03 6.68 -33.34
N PRO A 105 19.87 6.28 -32.36
CA PRO A 105 19.50 6.22 -30.95
C PRO A 105 19.38 7.60 -30.29
N ALA A 106 18.24 7.85 -29.64
CA ALA A 106 17.95 9.09 -28.94
C ALA A 106 18.87 9.27 -27.72
N ARG A 107 19.80 10.24 -27.82
CA ARG A 107 20.38 10.90 -26.65
C ARG A 107 19.30 11.77 -26.01
N TRP A 108 18.78 11.34 -24.87
CA TRP A 108 17.90 12.14 -24.04
C TRP A 108 18.69 13.33 -23.46
N GLN A 109 18.37 14.55 -23.90
CA GLN A 109 18.69 15.76 -23.14
C GLN A 109 17.45 16.13 -22.31
N PRO A 110 17.55 16.26 -20.98
CA PRO A 110 16.44 16.74 -20.18
C PRO A 110 16.18 18.22 -20.51
N LYS A 111 14.98 18.52 -21.00
CA LYS A 111 14.44 19.88 -21.01
C LYS A 111 14.08 20.24 -19.58
N TYR A 112 14.99 20.90 -18.86
CA TYR A 112 14.67 21.51 -17.58
C TYR A 112 13.74 22.71 -17.80
N ASP A 113 12.50 22.62 -17.31
CA ASP A 113 11.62 23.78 -17.22
C ASP A 113 12.01 24.60 -15.99
N TRP A 114 12.63 25.76 -16.24
CA TRP A 114 13.10 26.69 -15.21
C TRP A 114 11.97 27.18 -14.30
N ARG A 115 10.70 27.10 -14.75
CA ARG A 115 9.53 27.47 -13.96
C ARG A 115 9.32 26.53 -12.76
N TYR A 116 9.64 25.25 -12.91
CA TYR A 116 9.57 24.26 -11.81
C TYR A 116 10.70 24.48 -10.79
N VAL A 117 11.90 24.79 -11.25
CA VAL A 117 13.04 25.12 -10.37
C VAL A 117 12.74 26.41 -9.60
N LEU A 118 12.12 27.40 -10.25
CA LEU A 118 11.72 28.64 -9.62
C LEU A 118 10.58 28.43 -8.60
N GLY A 119 9.61 27.56 -8.92
CA GLY A 119 8.53 27.18 -8.00
C GLY A 119 9.06 26.51 -6.72
N LEU A 120 9.97 25.54 -6.86
CA LEU A 120 10.65 24.90 -5.73
C LEU A 120 11.45 25.91 -4.89
N ALA A 121 12.20 26.79 -5.55
CA ALA A 121 12.97 27.83 -4.86
C ALA A 121 12.05 28.80 -4.09
N CYS A 122 10.92 29.21 -4.67
CA CYS A 122 9.93 30.06 -4.01
C CYS A 122 9.27 29.37 -2.81
N SER A 123 8.94 28.07 -2.90
CA SER A 123 8.38 27.31 -1.77
C SER A 123 9.38 27.15 -0.62
N PHE A 124 10.66 26.90 -0.92
CA PHE A 124 11.72 26.87 0.08
C PHE A 124 11.93 28.24 0.75
N LEU A 125 11.87 29.32 -0.04
CA LEU A 125 11.96 30.69 0.49
C LEU A 125 10.74 31.06 1.33
N LEU A 126 9.53 30.64 0.96
CA LEU A 126 8.32 30.84 1.76
C LEU A 126 8.40 30.10 3.10
N GLY A 127 8.82 28.83 3.07
CA GLY A 127 9.03 28.03 4.29
C GLY A 127 10.09 28.63 5.21
N ALA A 128 11.19 29.13 4.64
CA ALA A 128 12.23 29.83 5.40
C ALA A 128 11.72 31.15 6.00
N VAL A 129 10.92 31.94 5.27
CA VAL A 129 10.33 33.18 5.77
C VAL A 129 9.35 32.91 6.91
N VAL A 130 8.49 31.89 6.79
CA VAL A 130 7.55 31.47 7.85
C VAL A 130 8.31 31.00 9.09
N ALA A 131 9.39 30.22 8.93
CA ALA A 131 10.24 29.78 10.04
C ALA A 131 10.98 30.95 10.72
N ILE A 132 11.43 31.95 9.96
CA ILE A 132 12.08 33.14 10.51
C ILE A 132 11.05 34.00 11.26
N TRP A 133 9.85 34.19 10.71
CA TRP A 133 8.78 34.95 11.36
C TRP A 133 8.27 34.29 12.64
N SER A 134 8.11 32.97 12.66
CA SER A 134 7.72 32.22 13.86
C SER A 134 8.83 32.24 14.93
N SER A 135 10.10 32.36 14.53
CA SER A 135 11.22 32.55 15.45
C SER A 135 11.26 33.96 16.06
N GLN A 136 10.88 34.99 15.30
CA GLN A 136 10.86 36.38 15.76
C GLN A 136 9.62 36.71 16.61
N GLY A 137 8.46 36.07 16.35
CA GLY A 137 7.27 36.17 17.20
C GLY A 137 7.52 35.70 18.64
N ARG A 138 8.44 34.76 18.86
CA ARG A 138 8.85 34.30 20.20
C ARG A 138 9.69 35.31 20.98
N GLN A 139 10.30 36.31 20.34
CA GLN A 139 11.12 37.31 21.04
C GLN A 139 10.34 38.57 21.48
N LEU A 140 9.12 38.79 20.97
CA LEU A 140 8.32 39.98 21.30
C LEU A 140 7.20 39.73 22.35
N ALA A 141 6.98 38.48 22.77
CA ALA A 141 5.94 38.11 23.73
C ALA A 141 6.38 38.12 25.21
N SER A 142 7.61 38.54 25.51
CA SER A 142 8.00 38.90 26.89
C SER A 142 8.09 40.42 26.98
N TRP A 143 7.07 41.07 27.57
CA TRP A 143 7.15 42.31 28.38
C TRP A 143 5.72 42.72 28.85
N SER A 144 5.42 42.37 30.10
CA SER A 144 4.63 43.10 31.12
C SER A 144 3.27 43.79 30.84
N THR A 145 2.23 43.24 31.52
CA THR A 145 1.18 43.86 32.40
C THR A 145 0.02 44.70 31.82
N PRO A 146 -1.11 44.94 32.55
CA PRO A 146 -1.74 44.27 33.71
C PRO A 146 -3.29 44.02 33.57
N THR A 147 -3.87 43.32 34.55
CA THR A 147 -5.32 43.11 34.81
C THR A 147 -6.12 44.42 35.04
N PRO A 148 -7.44 44.42 34.76
CA PRO A 148 -8.39 44.63 35.86
C PRO A 148 -9.76 43.90 35.77
N GLU A 149 -10.24 43.55 36.96
CA GLU A 149 -11.60 43.64 37.55
C GLU A 149 -12.89 43.22 36.78
N HIS A 150 -13.62 42.32 37.43
CA HIS A 150 -15.05 41.98 37.23
C HIS A 150 -16.00 43.19 37.39
N PRO A 151 -17.19 43.12 36.78
CA PRO A 151 -18.40 42.77 37.56
C PRO A 151 -19.33 41.80 36.83
N SER A 152 -20.47 41.47 37.46
CA SER A 152 -21.22 40.23 37.34
C SER A 152 -22.70 40.41 36.91
N VAL A 153 -23.32 39.29 36.45
CA VAL A 153 -24.78 38.91 36.48
C VAL A 153 -25.70 39.47 35.34
N PRO A 154 -26.82 38.80 34.89
CA PRO A 154 -27.12 37.37 34.56
C PRO A 154 -27.97 37.10 33.27
N THR A 155 -28.13 35.80 32.92
CA THR A 155 -29.28 35.07 32.27
C THR A 155 -30.13 35.68 31.13
N ALA A 156 -30.26 34.96 29.99
CA ALA A 156 -31.41 34.08 29.65
C ALA A 156 -31.56 33.81 28.13
N ASP A 157 -31.73 32.52 27.81
CA ASP A 157 -32.60 31.86 26.81
C ASP A 157 -32.55 32.08 25.28
N LEU A 158 -32.87 30.96 24.60
CA LEU A 158 -33.18 30.67 23.19
C LEU A 158 -31.94 30.25 22.36
N ILE A 159 -31.83 29.04 21.80
CA ILE A 159 -32.83 28.29 21.02
C ILE A 159 -32.66 26.77 21.21
N GLU A 160 -33.81 26.13 21.42
CA GLU A 160 -34.11 24.71 21.39
C GLU A 160 -34.54 24.32 19.96
N SER A 161 -33.84 23.39 19.29
CA SER A 161 -34.22 22.54 18.13
C SER A 161 -32.92 21.99 17.52
N ALA A 162 -32.56 20.71 17.50
CA ALA A 162 -33.36 19.52 17.24
C ALA A 162 -32.81 18.28 17.97
N LYS A 163 -33.73 17.49 18.54
CA LYS A 163 -33.50 16.14 19.09
C LYS A 163 -33.96 15.12 18.06
N ILE A 164 -33.04 14.35 17.49
CA ILE A 164 -33.06 12.90 17.17
C ILE A 164 -31.57 12.57 16.89
N GLY A 165 -30.80 11.72 17.58
CA GLY A 165 -30.96 10.83 18.72
C GLY A 165 -29.54 10.37 19.16
N GLU A 166 -29.48 9.82 20.37
CA GLU A 166 -28.32 9.24 21.09
C GLU A 166 -27.28 10.17 21.72
N SER A 167 -27.39 10.22 23.05
CA SER A 167 -26.54 10.91 24.00
C SER A 167 -25.22 10.15 24.23
N ALA A 168 -24.12 10.66 23.72
CA ALA A 168 -22.82 10.46 24.35
C ALA A 168 -22.69 11.54 25.45
N SER A 169 -22.97 11.16 26.69
CA SER A 169 -22.63 11.96 27.85
C SER A 169 -21.10 12.10 27.93
N PRO A 170 -20.52 13.30 28.13
CA PRO A 170 -19.06 13.48 28.21
C PRO A 170 -18.43 12.91 29.50
N ASP A 171 -19.19 12.14 30.28
CA ASP A 171 -18.78 11.55 31.57
C ASP A 171 -18.68 10.00 31.57
N THR A 172 -18.83 9.33 30.43
CA THR A 172 -18.42 7.91 30.36
C THR A 172 -16.90 7.86 30.33
N LYS A 173 -16.28 7.82 31.52
CA LYS A 173 -15.04 7.07 31.70
C LYS A 173 -15.26 5.75 30.99
N ASP A 174 -14.50 5.49 29.94
CA ASP A 174 -14.44 4.16 29.35
C ASP A 174 -14.35 3.17 30.53
N PRO A 175 -15.29 2.21 30.65
CA PRO A 175 -15.21 1.22 31.70
C PRO A 175 -13.80 0.64 31.64
N ALA A 176 -13.08 0.70 32.76
CA ALA A 176 -11.65 0.40 32.84
C ALA A 176 -11.33 -0.79 31.92
N ALA A 177 -10.47 -0.56 30.93
CA ALA A 177 -10.17 -1.51 29.86
C ALA A 177 -10.01 -2.90 30.49
N THR A 178 -10.94 -3.80 30.15
CA THR A 178 -10.86 -5.18 30.60
C THR A 178 -9.51 -5.72 30.12
N PRO A 179 -8.66 -6.25 31.01
CA PRO A 179 -7.36 -6.76 30.59
C PRO A 179 -7.57 -7.80 29.48
N PRO A 180 -6.69 -7.82 28.47
CA PRO A 180 -6.87 -8.70 27.33
C PRO A 180 -6.89 -10.16 27.80
N GLU A 181 -7.82 -10.93 27.25
CA GLU A 181 -8.00 -12.33 27.60
C GLU A 181 -7.09 -13.17 26.72
N VAL A 182 -6.27 -14.03 27.33
CA VAL A 182 -5.44 -14.97 26.57
C VAL A 182 -6.23 -16.25 26.39
N THR A 183 -6.43 -16.66 25.14
CA THR A 183 -7.02 -17.94 24.78
C THR A 183 -5.92 -18.95 24.42
N ASP A 184 -6.29 -20.22 24.24
CA ASP A 184 -5.36 -21.23 23.73
C ASP A 184 -4.80 -20.89 22.34
N ASN A 185 -5.46 -19.97 21.62
CA ASN A 185 -5.16 -19.65 20.23
C ASN A 185 -4.51 -18.25 20.03
N GLY A 186 -4.66 -17.33 20.99
CA GLY A 186 -4.10 -15.98 20.85
C GLY A 186 -4.46 -15.00 21.97
N LEU A 187 -4.12 -13.72 21.75
CA LEU A 187 -4.49 -12.60 22.62
C LEU A 187 -5.79 -11.97 22.10
N MET A 188 -6.85 -12.02 22.91
CA MET A 188 -8.13 -11.42 22.58
C MET A 188 -8.14 -9.94 22.94
N VAL A 189 -8.40 -9.13 21.91
CA VAL A 189 -8.59 -7.69 21.99
C VAL A 189 -10.08 -7.38 21.91
N ASN A 190 -10.63 -6.87 23.00
CA ASN A 190 -12.04 -6.47 23.13
C ASN A 190 -12.20 -4.94 23.33
N SER A 191 -11.14 -4.18 23.08
CA SER A 191 -11.16 -2.72 23.23
C SER A 191 -12.04 -2.10 22.15
N ARG A 192 -13.26 -1.68 22.52
CA ARG A 192 -14.23 -1.09 21.60
C ARG A 192 -13.65 0.07 20.79
N ARG A 193 -12.77 0.87 21.39
CA ARG A 193 -12.07 1.98 20.70
C ARG A 193 -11.17 1.45 19.58
N SER A 194 -10.29 0.48 19.89
CA SER A 194 -9.39 -0.11 18.90
C SER A 194 -10.17 -0.80 17.78
N LEU A 195 -11.19 -1.58 18.14
CA LEU A 195 -12.01 -2.32 17.18
C LEU A 195 -12.79 -1.40 16.24
N ASN A 196 -13.43 -0.35 16.77
CA ASN A 196 -14.13 0.66 15.95
C ASN A 196 -13.17 1.34 14.97
N LEU A 197 -11.95 1.66 15.41
CA LEU A 197 -10.98 2.31 14.54
C LEU A 197 -10.49 1.37 13.43
N VAL A 198 -10.19 0.11 13.76
CA VAL A 198 -9.80 -0.90 12.75
C VAL A 198 -10.95 -1.10 11.74
N SER A 199 -12.20 -1.16 12.19
CA SER A 199 -13.38 -1.16 11.30
C SER A 199 -13.42 0.04 10.37
N ASN A 200 -13.24 1.25 10.91
CA ASN A 200 -13.28 2.49 10.13
C ASN A 200 -12.15 2.55 9.09
N ILE A 201 -10.93 2.21 9.48
CA ILE A 201 -9.75 2.25 8.60
C ILE A 201 -9.91 1.24 7.46
N THR A 202 -10.38 0.03 7.77
CA THR A 202 -10.61 -1.02 6.78
C THR A 202 -11.85 -0.77 5.92
N ARG A 203 -12.68 0.21 6.30
CA ARG A 203 -13.98 0.55 5.69
C ARG A 203 -14.98 -0.60 5.71
N THR A 204 -14.78 -1.57 6.58
CA THR A 204 -15.60 -2.78 6.70
C THR A 204 -16.67 -2.63 7.78
N GLU A 205 -17.44 -3.69 8.03
CA GLU A 205 -18.42 -3.72 9.12
C GLU A 205 -17.77 -3.52 10.52
N SER A 206 -18.58 -3.50 11.57
CA SER A 206 -18.08 -3.46 12.94
C SER A 206 -17.35 -4.75 13.30
N ILE A 207 -16.22 -4.65 14.01
CA ILE A 207 -15.47 -5.78 14.59
C ILE A 207 -15.86 -5.89 16.06
N GLU A 208 -16.28 -7.09 16.49
CA GLU A 208 -16.66 -7.39 17.87
C GLU A 208 -15.45 -7.71 18.75
N SER A 209 -14.50 -8.46 18.19
CA SER A 209 -13.27 -8.85 18.87
C SER A 209 -12.19 -9.19 17.86
N MET A 210 -10.92 -9.10 18.27
CA MET A 210 -9.79 -9.51 17.45
C MET A 210 -8.90 -10.48 18.23
N GLU A 211 -8.56 -11.60 17.62
CA GLU A 211 -7.62 -12.58 18.16
C GLU A 211 -6.26 -12.39 17.50
N LEU A 212 -5.25 -11.99 18.28
CA LEU A 212 -3.90 -11.78 17.79
C LEU A 212 -3.03 -13.03 18.01
N PRO A 213 -2.21 -13.43 17.01
CA PRO A 213 -1.31 -14.56 17.15
C PRO A 213 -0.27 -14.26 18.24
N CYS A 214 -0.03 -15.20 19.14
CA CYS A 214 0.88 -15.03 20.26
C CYS A 214 1.88 -16.16 20.40
N LYS A 215 3.04 -15.86 20.98
CA LYS A 215 3.98 -16.85 21.50
C LYS A 215 3.95 -16.81 23.01
N SER A 216 3.93 -17.99 23.64
CA SER A 216 4.17 -18.09 25.07
C SER A 216 5.66 -17.98 25.34
N ASP A 217 6.04 -17.13 26.31
CA ASP A 217 7.39 -17.17 26.84
C ASP A 217 7.65 -18.53 27.50
N PHE A 218 8.91 -18.98 27.57
CA PHE A 218 9.30 -20.27 28.18
C PHE A 218 8.78 -20.49 29.62
N THR A 219 8.37 -19.42 30.30
CA THR A 219 7.77 -19.46 31.64
C THR A 219 6.24 -19.56 31.65
N GLY A 220 5.58 -19.52 30.49
CA GLY A 220 4.12 -19.66 30.30
C GLY A 220 3.26 -18.54 30.89
N SER A 221 3.89 -17.48 31.41
CA SER A 221 3.22 -16.45 32.20
C SER A 221 2.96 -15.14 31.47
N VAL A 222 3.62 -14.92 30.32
CA VAL A 222 3.46 -13.72 29.50
C VAL A 222 3.25 -14.17 28.06
N TYR A 223 2.14 -13.73 27.48
CA TYR A 223 1.81 -13.94 26.08
C TYR A 223 2.07 -12.63 25.38
N LYS A 224 2.96 -12.65 24.39
CA LYS A 224 3.24 -11.50 23.55
C LYS A 224 2.72 -11.77 22.15
N PRO A 225 2.09 -10.77 21.49
CA PRO A 225 1.78 -10.89 20.09
C PRO A 225 3.04 -11.23 19.29
N CYS A 226 2.88 -11.93 18.18
CA CYS A 226 3.96 -12.32 17.29
C CYS A 226 3.54 -12.21 15.82
N THR A 227 4.48 -12.26 14.88
CA THR A 227 4.13 -12.33 13.46
C THR A 227 3.24 -13.54 13.15
N GLY A 228 2.13 -13.34 12.44
CA GLY A 228 1.20 -14.43 12.10
C GLY A 228 -0.19 -13.95 11.68
N THR A 229 -1.13 -14.89 11.61
CA THR A 229 -2.53 -14.60 11.27
C THR A 229 -3.29 -14.06 12.49
N ALA A 230 -3.84 -12.86 12.35
CA ALA A 230 -4.85 -12.31 13.25
C ALA A 230 -6.26 -12.65 12.75
N LEU A 231 -7.18 -12.93 13.67
CA LEU A 231 -8.58 -13.20 13.34
C LEU A 231 -9.46 -12.02 13.78
N LEU A 232 -10.25 -11.49 12.87
CA LEU A 232 -11.18 -10.38 13.08
C LEU A 232 -12.60 -10.96 13.16
N HIS A 233 -13.20 -10.92 14.34
CA HIS A 233 -14.54 -11.45 14.60
C HIS A 233 -15.58 -10.33 14.47
N ARG A 234 -16.69 -10.63 13.81
CA ARG A 234 -17.83 -9.73 13.60
C ARG A 234 -19.11 -10.41 14.10
N GLU A 235 -20.16 -9.61 14.30
CA GLU A 235 -21.48 -10.06 14.81
C GLU A 235 -21.99 -11.32 14.11
N GLU A 236 -21.73 -11.48 12.80
CA GLU A 236 -22.16 -12.64 12.04
C GLU A 236 -21.03 -13.25 11.18
N GLY A 237 -20.78 -14.55 11.38
CA GLY A 237 -20.04 -15.41 10.45
C GLY A 237 -18.72 -15.99 10.99
N THR A 238 -17.89 -16.51 10.08
CA THR A 238 -16.54 -16.99 10.39
C THR A 238 -15.62 -15.84 10.87
N PRO A 239 -14.43 -16.11 11.41
CA PRO A 239 -13.46 -15.06 11.61
C PRO A 239 -12.87 -14.64 10.26
N GLU A 240 -12.73 -13.35 10.02
CA GLU A 240 -11.97 -12.83 8.88
C GLU A 240 -10.48 -12.75 9.24
N ARG A 241 -9.60 -12.68 8.24
CA ARG A 241 -8.16 -12.83 8.45
C ARG A 241 -7.40 -11.53 8.17
N GLY A 242 -6.54 -11.13 9.09
CA GLY A 242 -5.51 -10.10 8.92
C GLY A 242 -4.13 -10.68 9.21
N TYR A 243 -3.07 -10.00 8.79
CA TYR A 243 -1.70 -10.44 9.03
C TYR A 243 -0.99 -9.49 10.00
N LEU A 244 -0.50 -10.00 11.12
CA LEU A 244 0.26 -9.23 12.09
C LEU A 244 1.75 -9.41 11.82
N ILE A 245 2.51 -8.32 11.83
CA ILE A 245 3.98 -8.33 11.81
C ILE A 245 4.51 -7.72 13.10
N ALA A 246 5.42 -8.45 13.75
CA ALA A 246 6.21 -7.94 14.87
C ALA A 246 7.52 -7.34 14.34
N LEU A 247 7.78 -6.08 14.66
CA LEU A 247 9.01 -5.36 14.36
C LEU A 247 9.84 -5.21 15.64
N GLU A 248 10.91 -6.00 15.74
CA GLU A 248 11.72 -6.07 16.96
C GLU A 248 12.56 -4.80 17.21
N PRO A 249 12.99 -4.55 18.45
CA PRO A 249 13.91 -3.46 18.77
C PRO A 249 15.12 -3.40 17.85
N GLY A 250 15.37 -2.23 17.28
CA GLY A 250 16.48 -1.96 16.37
C GLY A 250 16.27 -2.45 14.93
N GLN A 251 15.17 -3.12 14.60
CA GLN A 251 14.88 -3.53 13.23
C GLN A 251 14.27 -2.39 12.39
N GLN A 252 14.53 -2.45 11.09
CA GLN A 252 13.83 -1.68 10.06
C GLN A 252 12.99 -2.64 9.21
N MET A 253 11.78 -2.24 8.86
CA MET A 253 10.99 -2.88 7.82
C MET A 253 10.73 -1.92 6.66
N ASP A 254 11.01 -2.39 5.45
CA ASP A 254 10.65 -1.71 4.21
C ASP A 254 9.50 -2.47 3.55
N ILE A 255 8.33 -1.82 3.48
CA ILE A 255 7.08 -2.37 2.99
C ILE A 255 6.80 -1.79 1.62
N TYR A 256 6.65 -2.66 0.64
CA TYR A 256 6.25 -2.31 -0.72
C TYR A 256 4.90 -2.92 -1.02
N ILE A 257 4.04 -2.13 -1.67
CA ILE A 257 2.66 -2.55 -1.93
C ILE A 257 2.39 -2.40 -3.42
N ASP A 258 1.97 -3.50 -4.02
CA ASP A 258 1.69 -3.65 -5.44
C ASP A 258 0.28 -4.21 -5.66
N THR A 259 -0.25 -4.07 -6.87
CA THR A 259 -1.56 -4.59 -7.27
C THR A 259 -1.55 -4.95 -8.75
N THR A 260 -2.26 -6.01 -9.11
CA THR A 260 -2.61 -6.33 -10.49
C THR A 260 -4.12 -6.36 -10.72
N ALA A 261 -4.92 -6.15 -9.67
CA ALA A 261 -6.36 -6.03 -9.77
C ALA A 261 -6.78 -4.81 -10.59
N HIS A 262 -7.82 -5.02 -11.40
CA HIS A 262 -8.56 -3.94 -12.05
C HIS A 262 -9.62 -3.30 -11.16
N ASP A 263 -10.12 -4.07 -10.19
CA ASP A 263 -11.13 -3.63 -9.24
C ASP A 263 -10.52 -2.90 -8.05
N GLN A 264 -11.36 -2.17 -7.32
CA GLN A 264 -10.92 -1.33 -6.22
C GLN A 264 -10.57 -2.18 -5.01
N ASN A 265 -9.32 -2.10 -4.61
CA ASN A 265 -8.70 -2.80 -3.52
C ASN A 265 -7.90 -1.82 -2.66
N ALA A 266 -7.78 -2.15 -1.38
CA ALA A 266 -7.05 -1.39 -0.40
C ALA A 266 -6.30 -2.33 0.56
N LEU A 267 -5.16 -1.87 1.06
CA LEU A 267 -4.44 -2.48 2.16
C LEU A 267 -4.25 -1.45 3.26
N SER A 268 -4.83 -1.75 4.41
CA SER A 268 -4.74 -0.94 5.63
C SER A 268 -3.69 -1.49 6.58
N ILE A 269 -2.91 -0.60 7.18
CA ILE A 269 -1.86 -0.91 8.15
C ILE A 269 -2.14 -0.13 9.43
N VAL A 270 -2.17 -0.83 10.57
CA VAL A 270 -2.44 -0.24 11.88
C VAL A 270 -1.36 -0.64 12.89
N GLU A 271 -0.77 0.33 13.59
CA GLU A 271 0.19 0.09 14.66
C GLU A 271 -0.50 -0.24 16.00
N LEU A 272 -0.17 -1.40 16.55
CA LEU A 272 -0.67 -1.94 17.81
C LEU A 272 0.46 -2.07 18.85
N ASP A 273 0.10 -2.00 20.13
CA ASP A 273 0.99 -2.30 21.24
C ASP A 273 0.97 -3.80 21.61
N GLU A 274 1.73 -4.18 22.64
CA GLU A 274 1.78 -5.54 23.18
C GLU A 274 0.44 -6.08 23.70
N ARG A 275 -0.56 -5.21 23.91
CA ARG A 275 -1.92 -5.57 24.35
C ARG A 275 -2.88 -5.66 23.18
N GLY A 276 -2.41 -5.38 21.96
CA GLY A 276 -3.25 -5.26 20.78
C GLY A 276 -4.09 -3.98 20.75
N GLU A 277 -3.79 -3.02 21.62
CA GLU A 277 -4.41 -1.69 21.60
C GLU A 277 -3.70 -0.80 20.58
N LEU A 278 -4.42 0.19 20.04
CA LEU A 278 -3.82 1.13 19.11
C LEU A 278 -2.69 1.92 19.80
N ALA A 279 -1.48 1.83 19.26
CA ALA A 279 -0.29 2.45 19.84
C ALA A 279 0.23 3.65 19.04
N GLY A 280 -0.08 3.71 17.75
CA GLY A 280 0.51 4.70 16.88
C GLY A 280 -0.32 4.99 15.64
N GLY A 281 0.37 5.09 14.51
CA GLY A 281 -0.22 5.53 13.25
C GLY A 281 -1.02 4.45 12.55
N TRP A 282 -1.80 4.89 11.57
CA TRP A 282 -2.37 4.04 10.55
C TRP A 282 -2.15 4.66 9.17
N THR A 283 -2.18 3.82 8.15
CA THR A 283 -2.14 4.23 6.75
C THR A 283 -2.91 3.24 5.89
N THR A 284 -3.48 3.71 4.79
CA THR A 284 -4.19 2.88 3.82
C THR A 284 -3.64 3.17 2.43
N PHE A 285 -3.40 2.11 1.67
CA PHE A 285 -2.98 2.18 0.28
C PHE A 285 -4.07 1.59 -0.58
N ASP A 286 -4.51 2.33 -1.59
CA ASP A 286 -5.56 1.88 -2.49
C ASP A 286 -5.15 2.06 -3.96
N ASN A 287 -5.77 1.25 -4.81
CA ASN A 287 -5.67 1.34 -6.26
C ASN A 287 -6.86 2.12 -6.86
N LEU A 288 -7.45 3.05 -6.08
CA LEU A 288 -8.73 3.70 -6.38
C LEU A 288 -8.80 4.27 -7.79
N PHE A 289 -10.00 4.10 -8.37
CA PHE A 289 -10.42 4.70 -9.62
C PHE A 289 -10.72 6.18 -9.40
N GLU A 290 -9.82 7.09 -9.82
CA GLU A 290 -10.23 8.48 -9.98
C GLU A 290 -11.27 8.54 -11.11
N LYS A 291 -12.51 8.95 -10.77
CA LYS A 291 -13.67 9.04 -11.70
C LYS A 291 -13.48 9.98 -12.90
N ASN A 292 -12.29 10.55 -13.09
CA ASN A 292 -12.02 11.36 -14.25
C ASN A 292 -11.77 10.45 -15.46
N ALA A 293 -12.82 10.19 -16.25
CA ALA A 293 -12.80 9.36 -17.45
C ALA A 293 -11.76 9.79 -18.52
N ASN A 294 -11.12 10.95 -18.35
CA ASN A 294 -10.05 11.47 -19.20
C ASN A 294 -8.64 11.14 -18.70
N LEU A 295 -8.48 10.53 -17.52
CA LEU A 295 -7.20 10.13 -16.95
C LEU A 295 -7.16 8.59 -16.88
N PRO A 296 -6.38 7.92 -17.73
CA PRO A 296 -6.28 6.47 -17.70
C PRO A 296 -5.27 6.08 -16.63
N VAL A 297 -5.62 6.15 -15.35
CA VAL A 297 -4.71 5.63 -14.31
C VAL A 297 -5.49 4.77 -13.32
N ARG A 298 -5.82 3.56 -13.77
CA ARG A 298 -5.80 2.40 -12.88
C ARG A 298 -4.36 2.24 -12.40
N ARG A 299 -4.13 2.22 -11.09
CA ARG A 299 -2.77 2.04 -10.56
C ARG A 299 -2.41 0.55 -10.60
N LEU A 300 -2.05 0.03 -11.77
CA LEU A 300 -1.42 -1.29 -11.86
C LEU A 300 0.06 -1.18 -11.47
N GLY A 301 0.56 -2.16 -10.73
CA GLY A 301 1.92 -2.19 -10.20
C GLY A 301 2.01 -1.51 -8.84
N LYS A 302 3.02 -0.66 -8.63
CA LYS A 302 3.30 -0.05 -7.34
C LYS A 302 2.24 0.96 -6.90
N ILE A 303 1.52 0.67 -5.82
CA ILE A 303 0.56 1.59 -5.18
C ILE A 303 1.08 2.24 -3.91
N GLY A 304 2.09 1.65 -3.25
CA GLY A 304 2.55 2.12 -1.96
C GLY A 304 4.00 1.80 -1.62
N TYR A 305 4.53 2.57 -0.67
CA TYR A 305 5.78 2.28 0.04
C TYR A 305 5.69 2.88 1.45
N LEU A 306 6.09 2.10 2.45
CA LEU A 306 6.23 2.52 3.84
C LEU A 306 7.55 1.98 4.37
N SER A 307 8.26 2.79 5.15
CA SER A 307 9.48 2.36 5.84
C SER A 307 9.32 2.70 7.31
N GLU A 308 9.52 1.72 8.16
CA GLU A 308 9.38 1.87 9.61
C GLU A 308 10.61 1.33 10.31
N TYR A 309 11.14 2.13 11.23
CA TYR A 309 12.25 1.76 12.08
C TYR A 309 11.77 1.71 13.53
N ASN A 310 12.19 0.68 14.27
CA ASN A 310 11.90 0.58 15.69
C ASN A 310 13.11 1.00 16.54
N PRO A 311 13.20 2.28 16.96
CA PRO A 311 14.27 2.75 17.84
C PRO A 311 14.06 2.38 19.32
N SER A 312 12.90 1.82 19.67
CA SER A 312 12.53 1.56 21.06
C SER A 312 13.08 0.24 21.57
N ASP A 313 12.99 0.01 22.87
CA ASP A 313 13.31 -1.26 23.53
C ASP A 313 12.14 -2.24 23.55
N GLN A 314 11.01 -1.87 22.95
CA GLN A 314 9.79 -2.68 22.87
C GLN A 314 9.49 -3.08 21.43
N THR A 315 8.94 -4.27 21.23
CA THR A 315 8.47 -4.73 19.91
C THR A 315 7.25 -3.90 19.48
N LYS A 316 7.24 -3.45 18.22
CA LYS A 316 6.07 -2.80 17.61
C LYS A 316 5.28 -3.82 16.81
N TYR A 317 3.96 -3.70 16.77
CA TYR A 317 3.11 -4.63 16.03
C TYR A 317 2.35 -3.89 14.93
N PHE A 318 2.33 -4.43 13.73
CA PHE A 318 1.65 -3.84 12.59
C PHE A 318 0.64 -4.84 12.04
N LEU A 319 -0.65 -4.49 12.11
CA LEU A 319 -1.75 -5.28 11.58
C LEU A 319 -2.06 -4.83 10.15
N PHE A 320 -2.00 -5.79 9.22
CA PHE A 320 -2.27 -5.61 7.80
C PHE A 320 -3.61 -6.25 7.45
N VAL A 321 -4.48 -5.46 6.84
CA VAL A 321 -5.86 -5.86 6.53
C VAL A 321 -6.23 -5.37 5.14
N GLY A 322 -6.47 -6.31 4.21
CA GLY A 322 -6.89 -6.00 2.84
C GLY A 322 -8.40 -5.86 2.72
N SER A 323 -8.88 -4.96 1.89
CA SER A 323 -10.32 -4.84 1.59
C SER A 323 -10.54 -4.52 0.12
N HIS A 324 -11.72 -4.82 -0.40
CA HIS A 324 -12.07 -4.60 -1.80
C HIS A 324 -13.51 -4.18 -1.97
N MET A 325 -13.84 -3.63 -3.14
CA MET A 325 -15.21 -3.35 -3.56
C MET A 325 -15.62 -4.28 -4.69
N LEU A 326 -16.79 -4.91 -4.56
CA LEU A 326 -17.33 -5.76 -5.61
C LEU A 326 -17.65 -4.94 -6.88
N PRO A 327 -17.39 -5.51 -8.08
CA PRO A 327 -17.72 -4.87 -9.35
C PRO A 327 -19.19 -4.45 -9.45
N GLY A 328 -19.44 -3.30 -10.06
CA GLY A 328 -20.81 -2.81 -10.34
C GLY A 328 -21.56 -2.22 -9.14
N GLN A 329 -21.04 -2.29 -7.90
CA GLN A 329 -21.65 -1.66 -6.72
C GLN A 329 -21.37 -0.15 -6.66
N THR A 330 -21.99 0.61 -7.57
CA THR A 330 -21.83 2.08 -7.62
C THR A 330 -22.67 2.83 -6.58
N ILE A 331 -23.72 2.20 -6.04
CA ILE A 331 -24.73 2.83 -5.19
C ILE A 331 -24.38 2.69 -3.70
N ASP A 332 -23.96 1.51 -3.25
CA ASP A 332 -23.73 1.23 -1.81
C ASP A 332 -22.26 1.44 -1.40
N ARG A 333 -21.32 1.45 -2.36
CA ARG A 333 -19.85 1.59 -2.14
C ARG A 333 -19.31 0.78 -0.96
N ARG A 334 -19.89 -0.39 -0.73
CA ARG A 334 -19.54 -1.22 0.41
C ARG A 334 -18.21 -1.89 0.17
N TRP A 335 -17.34 -1.86 1.18
CA TRP A 335 -16.09 -2.60 1.19
C TRP A 335 -16.27 -3.93 1.89
N TYR A 336 -15.59 -4.93 1.36
CA TYR A 336 -15.54 -6.29 1.87
C TYR A 336 -14.12 -6.60 2.29
N GLN A 337 -13.98 -7.43 3.31
CA GLN A 337 -12.68 -7.89 3.74
C GLN A 337 -12.11 -8.85 2.69
N SER A 338 -10.91 -8.55 2.19
CA SER A 338 -10.16 -9.49 1.36
C SER A 338 -9.56 -10.58 2.22
N ASP A 339 -9.52 -11.79 1.68
CA ASP A 339 -8.77 -12.87 2.29
C ASP A 339 -7.28 -12.73 1.97
N PHE A 340 -6.41 -13.42 2.71
CA PHE A 340 -4.97 -13.35 2.46
C PHE A 340 -4.28 -14.71 2.46
N ARG A 341 -3.10 -14.72 1.84
CA ARG A 341 -2.15 -15.83 1.84
C ARG A 341 -0.72 -15.32 2.00
N VAL A 342 0.04 -15.93 2.89
CA VAL A 342 1.50 -15.77 2.94
C VAL A 342 2.09 -16.58 1.79
N ARG A 343 2.65 -15.91 0.79
CA ARG A 343 3.16 -16.53 -0.45
C ARG A 343 4.66 -16.85 -0.34
N LEU A 344 5.39 -16.09 0.46
CA LEU A 344 6.78 -16.35 0.82
C LEU A 344 7.05 -15.84 2.24
N SER A 345 7.81 -16.60 3.04
CA SER A 345 8.28 -16.17 4.35
C SER A 345 9.67 -16.74 4.63
N SER A 346 10.62 -15.85 4.86
CA SER A 346 11.98 -16.10 5.38
C SER A 346 12.24 -15.13 6.54
N ASP A 347 13.43 -15.24 7.15
CA ASP A 347 13.82 -14.40 8.29
C ASP A 347 13.86 -12.90 7.96
N ASP A 348 14.18 -12.55 6.72
CA ASP A 348 14.39 -11.16 6.26
C ASP A 348 13.43 -10.72 5.14
N LEU A 349 12.58 -11.62 4.64
CA LEU A 349 11.63 -11.33 3.57
C LEU A 349 10.29 -12.00 3.82
N THR A 350 9.21 -11.24 3.76
CA THR A 350 7.85 -11.77 3.80
C THR A 350 7.03 -11.19 2.66
N VAL A 351 6.33 -12.04 1.91
CA VAL A 351 5.42 -11.63 0.84
C VAL A 351 4.03 -12.19 1.14
N VAL A 352 3.05 -11.29 1.21
CA VAL A 352 1.65 -11.59 1.50
C VAL A 352 0.80 -11.06 0.36
N GLY A 353 -0.10 -11.89 -0.14
CA GLY A 353 -1.09 -11.51 -1.15
C GLY A 353 -2.49 -11.50 -0.55
N TRP A 354 -3.32 -10.56 -0.99
CA TRP A 354 -4.75 -10.46 -0.68
C TRP A 354 -5.57 -10.71 -1.95
N ASP A 355 -6.77 -11.21 -1.73
CA ASP A 355 -7.70 -11.67 -2.77
C ASP A 355 -9.15 -11.39 -2.36
N ASP A 356 -10.01 -11.13 -3.33
CA ASP A 356 -11.42 -10.87 -3.10
C ASP A 356 -12.24 -12.10 -2.61
N SER A 357 -11.64 -13.30 -2.58
CA SER A 357 -12.23 -14.55 -2.04
C SER A 357 -12.76 -14.51 -0.60
N GLY A 358 -12.47 -13.45 0.17
CA GLY A 358 -13.05 -13.22 1.49
C GLY A 358 -14.57 -12.98 1.49
N THR A 359 -15.18 -12.79 0.32
CA THR A 359 -16.60 -12.48 0.07
C THR A 359 -17.61 -13.59 0.40
N ALA A 360 -17.20 -14.74 0.93
CA ALA A 360 -18.07 -15.87 1.24
C ALA A 360 -19.31 -15.55 2.12
N ARG A 361 -19.40 -14.33 2.67
CA ARG A 361 -20.50 -13.86 3.55
C ARG A 361 -21.31 -12.70 3.02
N TYR A 362 -21.21 -12.38 1.74
CA TYR A 362 -22.15 -11.43 1.18
C TYR A 362 -23.57 -12.02 1.22
N ASN A 363 -24.34 -11.60 2.24
CA ASN A 363 -25.75 -11.94 2.42
C ASN A 363 -26.67 -11.22 1.40
N GLY A 364 -26.09 -10.33 0.59
CA GLY A 364 -26.75 -9.72 -0.56
C GLY A 364 -26.63 -10.57 -1.83
N PRO A 365 -27.29 -10.17 -2.92
CA PRO A 365 -27.18 -10.87 -4.20
C PRO A 365 -25.79 -10.65 -4.79
N VAL A 366 -24.86 -11.60 -4.56
CA VAL A 366 -23.54 -11.64 -5.22
C VAL A 366 -23.78 -11.38 -6.71
N PRO A 367 -23.06 -10.42 -7.34
CA PRO A 367 -23.19 -10.23 -8.78
C PRO A 367 -23.09 -11.59 -9.47
N VAL A 368 -24.00 -11.90 -10.39
CA VAL A 368 -24.10 -13.24 -11.01
C VAL A 368 -22.77 -13.67 -11.64
N ASP A 369 -21.96 -12.69 -12.05
CA ASP A 369 -20.69 -12.87 -12.74
C ASP A 369 -19.46 -12.75 -11.81
N TYR A 370 -19.66 -12.62 -10.50
CA TYR A 370 -18.54 -12.53 -9.55
C TYR A 370 -18.10 -13.94 -9.11
N GLN A 371 -16.84 -14.25 -9.39
CA GLN A 371 -16.17 -15.47 -8.96
C GLN A 371 -14.75 -15.09 -8.52
N PRO A 372 -14.35 -15.38 -7.27
CA PRO A 372 -12.97 -15.16 -6.85
C PRO A 372 -12.01 -16.04 -7.65
N ASP A 373 -10.87 -15.49 -8.03
CA ASP A 373 -9.86 -16.18 -8.85
C ASP A 373 -8.73 -16.82 -8.01
N TYR A 374 -8.64 -16.50 -6.72
CA TYR A 374 -7.73 -17.09 -5.74
C TYR A 374 -6.26 -16.99 -6.13
N ASP A 375 -5.89 -15.92 -6.84
CA ASP A 375 -4.52 -15.69 -7.28
C ASP A 375 -3.71 -14.82 -6.29
N PHE A 376 -4.39 -14.23 -5.31
CA PHE A 376 -3.81 -13.41 -4.24
C PHE A 376 -2.87 -12.33 -4.79
N ASN A 377 -3.24 -11.74 -5.92
CA ASN A 377 -2.51 -10.67 -6.60
C ASN A 377 -3.24 -9.31 -6.53
N ASP A 378 -4.48 -9.29 -6.01
CA ASP A 378 -5.31 -8.08 -5.96
C ASP A 378 -4.59 -6.97 -5.21
N VAL A 379 -4.00 -7.31 -4.07
CA VAL A 379 -2.98 -6.49 -3.41
C VAL A 379 -1.89 -7.40 -2.92
N MET A 380 -0.64 -7.01 -3.12
CA MET A 380 0.51 -7.72 -2.61
C MET A 380 1.38 -6.80 -1.78
N MET A 381 1.80 -7.31 -0.64
CA MET A 381 2.75 -6.68 0.25
C MET A 381 4.05 -7.47 0.21
N THR A 382 5.16 -6.78 -0.02
CA THR A 382 6.52 -7.29 0.17
C THR A 382 7.17 -6.54 1.34
N VAL A 383 7.57 -7.25 2.38
CA VAL A 383 8.24 -6.69 3.56
C VAL A 383 9.65 -7.22 3.63
N HIS A 384 10.62 -6.31 3.59
CA HIS A 384 12.03 -6.61 3.77
C HIS A 384 12.49 -6.12 5.13
N PHE A 385 13.06 -7.00 5.94
CA PHE A 385 13.54 -6.69 7.27
C PHE A 385 15.06 -6.50 7.26
N THR A 386 15.52 -5.42 7.87
CA THR A 386 16.94 -5.19 8.14
C THR A 386 17.15 -5.15 9.64
N SER A 387 18.06 -5.98 10.13
CA SER A 387 18.41 -6.07 11.56
C SER A 387 19.88 -5.72 11.77
N PRO A 388 20.24 -5.00 12.85
CA PRO A 388 21.64 -4.69 13.18
C PRO A 388 22.47 -5.94 13.47
N GLU A 389 21.83 -7.05 13.87
CA GLU A 389 22.48 -8.33 14.13
C GLU A 389 22.52 -9.23 12.89
N SER A 390 21.88 -8.82 11.78
CA SER A 390 21.94 -9.61 10.56
C SER A 390 23.42 -9.69 10.17
N PRO A 391 24.03 -10.90 10.14
CA PRO A 391 25.43 -11.01 9.82
C PRO A 391 25.60 -10.34 8.47
N GLU A 392 26.47 -9.33 8.38
CA GLU A 392 26.89 -8.75 7.10
C GLU A 392 27.21 -9.94 6.21
N ASN A 393 26.31 -10.31 5.31
CA ASN A 393 26.53 -11.44 4.42
C ASN A 393 27.68 -10.96 3.55
N PRO A 394 28.91 -11.47 3.73
CA PRO A 394 30.05 -10.80 3.15
C PRO A 394 29.89 -10.92 1.64
N LEU A 395 29.63 -9.77 1.01
CA LEU A 395 29.63 -9.63 -0.44
C LEU A 395 30.92 -10.29 -0.95
N GLY A 396 30.80 -11.25 -1.86
CA GLY A 396 31.95 -12.00 -2.36
C GLY A 396 32.03 -13.48 -1.93
N ALA A 397 30.99 -14.03 -1.29
CA ALA A 397 30.84 -15.49 -1.19
C ALA A 397 30.82 -16.18 -2.56
N GLY A 398 30.51 -15.43 -3.64
CA GLY A 398 30.42 -15.95 -5.00
C GLY A 398 29.17 -16.80 -5.24
N ILE A 399 28.17 -16.65 -4.37
CA ILE A 399 26.97 -17.49 -4.34
C ILE A 399 25.76 -16.64 -4.74
N VAL A 400 24.88 -17.23 -5.55
CA VAL A 400 23.52 -16.74 -5.76
C VAL A 400 22.59 -17.65 -4.96
N ASN A 401 21.76 -17.05 -4.10
CA ASN A 401 20.74 -17.77 -3.34
C ASN A 401 19.38 -17.61 -4.00
N TYR A 402 18.56 -18.64 -3.87
CA TYR A 402 17.21 -18.69 -4.45
C TYR A 402 16.21 -19.07 -3.36
N LEU A 403 15.03 -18.43 -3.39
CA LEU A 403 13.90 -18.77 -2.53
C LEU A 403 12.61 -18.83 -3.37
N PRO A 404 11.88 -19.95 -3.42
CA PRO A 404 12.30 -21.28 -2.95
C PRO A 404 13.57 -21.79 -3.64
N LEU A 405 14.15 -22.86 -3.10
CA LEU A 405 15.31 -23.51 -3.72
C LEU A 405 14.97 -23.98 -5.15
N PRO A 406 15.95 -23.99 -6.06
CA PRO A 406 15.74 -24.46 -7.43
C PRO A 406 15.26 -25.91 -7.43
N GLN A 407 14.41 -26.26 -8.40
CA GLN A 407 14.03 -27.65 -8.64
C GLN A 407 15.28 -28.45 -9.04
N GLU A 408 15.49 -29.62 -8.45
CA GLU A 408 16.75 -30.40 -8.56
C GLU A 408 17.02 -30.96 -9.95
N GLU A 409 16.05 -30.96 -10.86
CA GLU A 409 16.25 -31.39 -12.24
C GLU A 409 17.10 -30.36 -12.99
N GLU A 410 18.30 -30.76 -13.46
CA GLU A 410 19.13 -29.98 -14.39
C GLU A 410 18.44 -29.87 -15.77
N ALA A 411 17.32 -29.15 -15.81
CA ALA A 411 16.61 -28.83 -17.03
C ALA A 411 17.28 -27.60 -17.67
N PHE A 412 17.50 -27.67 -18.99
CA PHE A 412 18.00 -26.56 -19.79
C PHE A 412 16.92 -26.04 -20.69
N ALA A 413 16.84 -24.72 -20.86
CA ALA A 413 15.88 -24.11 -21.76
C ALA A 413 16.25 -24.44 -23.21
N GLU A 414 15.31 -25.04 -23.95
CA GLU A 414 15.48 -25.32 -25.39
C GLU A 414 15.66 -24.05 -26.22
N LYS A 415 14.95 -22.98 -25.82
CA LYS A 415 14.93 -21.67 -26.49
C LYS A 415 15.21 -20.57 -25.48
N VAL A 416 15.95 -19.55 -25.92
CA VAL A 416 16.30 -18.35 -25.17
C VAL A 416 15.98 -17.14 -26.05
N GLY A 417 15.58 -16.01 -25.46
CA GLY A 417 15.20 -14.80 -26.18
C GLY A 417 13.70 -14.63 -26.42
N LEU A 418 12.88 -15.42 -25.73
CA LEU A 418 11.41 -15.41 -25.84
C LEU A 418 10.72 -14.73 -24.65
N GLY A 419 11.49 -14.22 -23.68
CA GLY A 419 10.97 -13.75 -22.41
C GLY A 419 11.45 -12.36 -21.99
N CYS A 420 10.98 -11.95 -20.82
CA CYS A 420 11.41 -10.70 -20.18
C CYS A 420 12.81 -10.89 -19.56
N LYS A 421 13.77 -10.06 -19.96
CA LYS A 421 15.15 -10.13 -19.46
C LYS A 421 15.29 -9.32 -18.19
N LEU A 422 15.88 -9.93 -17.18
CA LEU A 422 16.06 -9.37 -15.84
C LEU A 422 17.53 -9.43 -15.46
N GLN A 423 18.01 -8.42 -14.75
CA GLN A 423 19.39 -8.35 -14.28
C GLN A 423 19.39 -8.13 -12.78
N VAL A 424 20.09 -8.99 -12.05
CA VAL A 424 20.30 -8.84 -10.61
C VAL A 424 21.75 -8.43 -10.40
N THR A 425 21.95 -7.18 -10.02
CA THR A 425 23.28 -6.64 -9.74
C THR A 425 23.82 -7.15 -8.39
N PRO A 426 25.14 -7.17 -8.16
CA PRO A 426 25.72 -7.53 -6.86
C PRO A 426 25.07 -6.77 -5.71
N GLY A 427 24.85 -7.46 -4.59
CA GLY A 427 24.22 -6.88 -3.40
C GLY A 427 22.76 -6.50 -3.59
N HIS A 428 22.06 -7.14 -4.53
CA HIS A 428 20.63 -6.93 -4.72
C HIS A 428 19.88 -8.26 -4.65
N GLU A 429 18.60 -8.15 -4.32
CA GLU A 429 17.64 -9.25 -4.33
C GLU A 429 16.50 -8.91 -5.30
N LEU A 430 16.27 -9.78 -6.27
CA LEU A 430 15.13 -9.67 -7.19
C LEU A 430 14.01 -10.58 -6.71
N ILE A 431 12.86 -10.01 -6.41
CA ILE A 431 11.64 -10.72 -6.02
C ILE A 431 10.69 -10.69 -7.23
N LEU A 432 10.15 -11.85 -7.59
CA LEU A 432 9.21 -12.03 -8.69
C LEU A 432 7.96 -12.69 -8.13
N SER A 433 6.86 -11.95 -8.09
CA SER A 433 5.54 -12.50 -7.80
C SER A 433 4.81 -12.77 -9.10
N THR A 434 4.31 -14.00 -9.27
CA THR A 434 3.65 -14.43 -10.52
C THR A 434 2.24 -14.92 -10.23
N ALA A 435 1.29 -14.48 -11.05
CA ALA A 435 -0.08 -14.97 -11.04
C ALA A 435 -0.54 -15.27 -12.47
N CYS A 436 -1.52 -16.15 -12.62
CA CYS A 436 -2.08 -16.62 -13.87
C CYS A 436 -3.59 -16.49 -13.82
N ASN A 437 -4.14 -15.57 -14.60
CA ASN A 437 -5.58 -15.38 -14.75
C ASN A 437 -6.00 -15.77 -16.16
N SER A 438 -5.92 -17.07 -16.46
CA SER A 438 -6.28 -17.59 -17.77
C SER A 438 -7.03 -18.92 -17.70
N SER A 439 -7.91 -19.09 -18.69
CA SER A 439 -8.61 -20.34 -18.95
C SER A 439 -7.73 -21.41 -19.62
N THR A 440 -6.63 -21.03 -20.27
CA THR A 440 -5.68 -21.95 -20.91
C THR A 440 -4.62 -22.48 -19.96
N LEU A 441 -3.91 -23.52 -20.40
CA LEU A 441 -2.79 -24.02 -19.63
C LEU A 441 -1.58 -23.13 -19.88
N ASN A 442 -1.03 -22.54 -18.82
CA ASN A 442 0.17 -21.72 -18.82
C ASN A 442 1.29 -22.40 -18.01
N SER A 443 2.53 -22.19 -18.44
CA SER A 443 3.75 -22.65 -17.79
C SER A 443 4.78 -21.55 -17.83
N VAL A 444 5.29 -21.19 -16.66
CA VAL A 444 6.34 -20.19 -16.50
C VAL A 444 7.65 -20.84 -16.10
N GLN A 445 8.75 -20.22 -16.51
CA GLN A 445 10.07 -20.61 -16.05
C GLN A 445 11.03 -19.44 -15.99
N ILE A 446 11.99 -19.54 -15.08
CA ILE A 446 13.09 -18.59 -14.96
C ILE A 446 14.37 -19.28 -15.43
N VAL A 447 15.03 -18.68 -16.41
CA VAL A 447 16.24 -19.20 -17.06
C VAL A 447 17.43 -18.34 -16.69
N GLU A 448 18.48 -18.94 -16.12
CA GLU A 448 19.77 -18.30 -15.92
C GLU A 448 20.50 -18.23 -17.28
N LEU A 449 20.64 -17.03 -17.85
CA LEU A 449 21.06 -16.86 -19.24
C LEU A 449 22.47 -17.41 -19.57
N PRO A 450 23.50 -17.22 -18.72
CA PRO A 450 24.83 -17.75 -19.02
C PRO A 450 24.89 -19.28 -19.08
N SER A 451 24.16 -19.97 -18.21
CA SER A 451 24.15 -21.44 -18.10
C SER A 451 23.02 -22.09 -18.92
N LYS A 452 22.01 -21.31 -19.32
CA LYS A 452 20.71 -21.75 -19.85
C LYS A 452 19.95 -22.69 -18.92
N ARG A 453 20.36 -22.77 -17.66
CA ARG A 453 19.72 -23.62 -16.66
C ARG A 453 18.37 -23.01 -16.29
N ILE A 454 17.34 -23.84 -16.26
CA ILE A 454 16.05 -23.48 -15.68
C ILE A 454 16.22 -23.59 -14.16
N ILE A 455 16.12 -22.46 -13.46
CA ILE A 455 16.26 -22.43 -12.01
C ILE A 455 14.92 -22.61 -11.31
N TRP A 456 13.82 -22.36 -12.00
CA TRP A 456 12.47 -22.50 -11.47
C TRP A 456 11.48 -22.67 -12.61
N ARG A 457 10.47 -23.51 -12.39
CA ARG A 457 9.36 -23.73 -13.33
C ARG A 457 8.08 -24.02 -12.55
N LYS A 458 6.96 -23.51 -13.05
CA LYS A 458 5.62 -23.79 -12.54
C LYS A 458 4.63 -23.83 -13.70
N SER A 459 3.72 -24.78 -13.69
CA SER A 459 2.60 -24.85 -14.65
C SER A 459 1.27 -24.94 -13.91
N ASN A 460 0.20 -24.51 -14.58
CA ASN A 460 -1.17 -24.72 -14.12
C ASN A 460 -1.79 -26.01 -14.72
N GLU A 461 -0.97 -26.98 -15.12
CA GLU A 461 -1.47 -28.29 -15.55
C GLU A 461 -2.20 -28.97 -14.37
N PRO A 462 -3.37 -29.57 -14.61
CA PRO A 462 -4.06 -30.33 -13.57
C PRO A 462 -3.16 -31.41 -12.98
N ASP A 463 -3.26 -31.61 -11.67
CA ASP A 463 -2.56 -32.70 -11.00
C ASP A 463 -3.10 -34.08 -11.44
N GLU A 464 -2.48 -35.17 -10.99
CA GLU A 464 -2.95 -36.54 -11.29
C GLU A 464 -4.39 -36.81 -10.81
N SER A 465 -4.90 -35.99 -9.88
CA SER A 465 -6.27 -36.05 -9.37
C SER A 465 -7.25 -35.20 -10.19
N GLY A 466 -6.77 -34.49 -11.22
CA GLY A 466 -7.57 -33.61 -12.07
C GLY A 466 -7.92 -32.27 -11.42
N ASN A 467 -7.32 -31.92 -10.29
CA ASN A 467 -7.55 -30.63 -9.67
C ASN A 467 -6.86 -29.56 -10.50
N GLN A 468 -7.61 -28.54 -10.91
CA GLN A 468 -7.02 -27.38 -11.55
C GLN A 468 -6.22 -26.60 -10.49
N PRO A 469 -4.91 -26.41 -10.69
CA PRO A 469 -4.11 -25.59 -9.78
C PRO A 469 -4.60 -24.15 -9.78
N GLU A 470 -4.44 -23.51 -8.63
CA GLU A 470 -4.80 -22.11 -8.39
C GLU A 470 -4.03 -21.17 -9.33
N GLY A 471 -4.58 -19.97 -9.58
CA GLY A 471 -3.93 -18.93 -10.38
C GLY A 471 -2.63 -18.42 -9.78
N ASP A 472 -2.35 -18.69 -8.51
CA ASP A 472 -1.11 -18.33 -7.83
C ASP A 472 0.08 -19.21 -8.29
N PHE A 473 0.98 -18.64 -9.12
CA PHE A 473 2.21 -19.32 -9.54
C PHE A 473 3.33 -19.21 -8.51
N GLY A 474 3.13 -18.44 -7.44
CA GLY A 474 4.04 -18.25 -6.33
C GLY A 474 4.98 -17.06 -6.48
N VAL A 475 5.87 -16.96 -5.50
CA VAL A 475 6.88 -15.90 -5.41
C VAL A 475 8.27 -16.54 -5.49
N PHE A 476 9.16 -15.93 -6.25
CA PHE A 476 10.55 -16.35 -6.39
C PHE A 476 11.50 -15.19 -6.11
N ALA A 477 12.46 -15.38 -5.21
CA ALA A 477 13.49 -14.41 -4.88
C ALA A 477 14.88 -14.91 -5.30
N ILE A 478 15.67 -14.01 -5.88
CA ILE A 478 17.03 -14.24 -6.34
C ILE A 478 17.95 -13.25 -5.65
N ARG A 479 18.78 -13.73 -4.72
CA ARG A 479 19.73 -12.92 -3.98
C ARG A 479 21.12 -13.05 -4.57
N ASN A 480 21.65 -11.96 -5.14
CA ASN A 480 22.97 -11.95 -5.74
C ASN A 480 24.05 -11.49 -4.74
N LEU A 481 24.70 -12.44 -4.08
CA LEU A 481 25.85 -12.20 -3.19
C LEU A 481 27.21 -12.35 -3.90
N SER A 482 27.20 -12.49 -5.23
CA SER A 482 28.41 -12.57 -6.05
C SER A 482 28.98 -11.18 -6.36
N ASP A 483 30.15 -11.15 -6.99
CA ASP A 483 30.83 -9.93 -7.41
C ASP A 483 30.39 -9.42 -8.80
N LYS A 484 29.48 -10.14 -9.47
CA LYS A 484 29.07 -9.86 -10.86
C LYS A 484 27.56 -9.82 -11.00
N PRO A 485 27.04 -9.01 -11.93
CA PRO A 485 25.64 -9.09 -12.28
C PRO A 485 25.30 -10.45 -12.88
N VAL A 486 24.12 -10.97 -12.52
CA VAL A 486 23.58 -12.21 -13.10
C VAL A 486 22.36 -11.87 -13.93
N LEU A 487 22.25 -12.53 -15.09
CA LEU A 487 21.21 -12.26 -16.08
C LEU A 487 20.23 -13.43 -16.11
N TYR A 488 18.95 -13.11 -16.05
CA TYR A 488 17.84 -14.06 -16.11
C TYR A 488 16.90 -13.70 -17.25
N GLU A 489 16.13 -14.70 -17.67
CA GLU A 489 14.99 -14.51 -18.57
C GLU A 489 13.77 -15.22 -17.96
N PHE A 490 12.70 -14.46 -17.76
CA PHE A 490 11.40 -14.99 -17.37
C PHE A 490 10.61 -15.32 -18.64
N GLN A 491 10.23 -16.57 -18.81
CA GLN A 491 9.52 -17.07 -19.98
C GLN A 491 8.15 -17.59 -19.57
N SER A 492 7.14 -17.40 -20.42
CA SER A 492 5.84 -18.05 -20.30
C SER A 492 5.53 -18.83 -21.58
N PHE A 493 4.85 -19.94 -21.41
CA PHE A 493 4.37 -20.82 -22.47
C PHE A 493 2.91 -21.12 -22.21
N HIS A 494 2.14 -21.30 -23.28
CA HIS A 494 0.75 -21.71 -23.20
C HIS A 494 0.47 -22.96 -24.03
N ARG A 495 -0.61 -23.65 -23.67
CA ARG A 495 -1.15 -24.80 -24.39
C ARG A 495 -2.67 -24.80 -24.27
N GLN A 496 -3.37 -25.07 -25.37
CA GLN A 496 -4.82 -25.24 -25.33
C GLN A 496 -5.19 -26.52 -24.56
N LYS A 497 -6.24 -26.45 -23.74
CA LYS A 497 -6.80 -27.65 -23.10
C LYS A 497 -7.35 -28.55 -24.21
N ALA A 498 -6.91 -29.82 -24.21
CA ALA A 498 -7.43 -30.79 -25.16
C ALA A 498 -8.93 -31.02 -24.90
N GLU A 499 -9.75 -30.96 -25.95
CA GLU A 499 -11.13 -31.44 -25.86
C GLU A 499 -11.15 -32.97 -25.71
N GLU A 500 -12.25 -33.53 -25.22
CA GLU A 500 -12.38 -34.97 -25.00
C GLU A 500 -12.15 -35.75 -26.31
N GLY A 501 -11.04 -36.50 -26.37
CA GLY A 501 -10.65 -37.30 -27.54
C GLY A 501 -9.67 -36.61 -28.50
N GLU A 502 -9.24 -35.39 -28.21
CA GLU A 502 -8.17 -34.71 -28.95
C GLU A 502 -6.80 -34.89 -28.29
N GLU A 503 -5.74 -34.88 -29.10
CA GLU A 503 -4.37 -34.85 -28.58
C GLU A 503 -4.05 -33.43 -28.06
N PRO A 504 -3.36 -33.28 -26.92
CA PRO A 504 -2.92 -31.98 -26.44
C PRO A 504 -2.05 -31.28 -27.49
N SER A 505 -2.31 -29.99 -27.71
CA SER A 505 -1.45 -29.14 -28.55
C SER A 505 -0.03 -29.07 -27.99
N ASP A 506 0.96 -28.73 -28.83
CA ASP A 506 2.31 -28.46 -28.33
C ASP A 506 2.36 -27.14 -27.54
N TRP A 507 3.24 -27.09 -26.53
CA TRP A 507 3.53 -25.85 -25.82
C TRP A 507 4.07 -24.77 -26.76
N SER A 508 3.45 -23.60 -26.72
CA SER A 508 3.81 -22.44 -27.53
C SER A 508 4.32 -21.32 -26.62
N ALA A 509 5.33 -20.57 -27.07
CA ALA A 509 5.83 -19.44 -26.28
C ALA A 509 4.82 -18.29 -26.31
N SER A 510 4.49 -17.75 -25.14
CA SER A 510 3.59 -16.62 -24.98
C SER A 510 4.35 -15.32 -25.26
N PRO A 511 3.88 -14.42 -26.15
CA PRO A 511 4.43 -13.08 -26.22
C PRO A 511 4.20 -12.33 -24.92
N PHE A 512 5.04 -11.34 -24.65
CA PHE A 512 4.98 -10.57 -23.42
C PHE A 512 4.96 -9.07 -23.67
N ARG A 513 4.43 -8.34 -22.70
CA ARG A 513 4.39 -6.88 -22.68
C ARG A 513 4.80 -6.36 -21.31
N VAL A 514 5.63 -5.33 -21.29
CA VAL A 514 5.92 -4.57 -20.07
C VAL A 514 4.86 -3.48 -19.92
N PHE A 515 4.11 -3.52 -18.82
CA PHE A 515 3.05 -2.56 -18.50
C PHE A 515 3.62 -1.33 -17.79
N ALA A 516 4.50 -1.55 -16.80
CA ALA A 516 5.16 -0.51 -16.05
C ALA A 516 6.59 -0.92 -15.70
N GLY A 517 7.50 0.05 -15.57
CA GLY A 517 8.89 -0.24 -15.27
C GLY A 517 9.67 0.97 -14.78
N GLY A 518 10.55 0.74 -13.81
CA GLY A 518 11.54 1.67 -13.30
C GLY A 518 12.80 0.92 -12.88
N GLU A 519 13.74 1.61 -12.24
CA GLU A 519 15.03 1.02 -11.85
C GLU A 519 14.89 -0.17 -10.88
N ARG A 520 13.85 -0.16 -10.02
CA ARG A 520 13.66 -1.14 -8.93
C ARG A 520 12.32 -1.87 -8.95
N HIS A 521 11.52 -1.67 -9.99
CA HIS A 521 10.20 -2.27 -10.12
C HIS A 521 9.87 -2.48 -11.59
N VAL A 522 9.28 -3.62 -11.92
CA VAL A 522 8.77 -3.92 -13.25
C VAL A 522 7.47 -4.71 -13.12
N LEU A 523 6.47 -4.32 -13.89
CA LEU A 523 5.24 -5.08 -14.08
C LEU A 523 5.16 -5.46 -15.56
N PHE A 524 5.06 -6.74 -15.83
CA PHE A 524 4.93 -7.27 -17.18
C PHE A 524 3.99 -8.48 -17.17
N GLY A 525 3.37 -8.75 -18.31
CA GLY A 525 2.53 -9.92 -18.45
C GLY A 525 2.67 -10.58 -19.81
N PHE A 526 2.04 -11.75 -19.94
CA PHE A 526 2.10 -12.61 -21.11
C PHE A 526 0.70 -12.86 -21.65
N GLU A 527 0.64 -13.09 -22.96
CA GLU A 527 -0.57 -13.37 -23.70
C GLU A 527 -0.58 -14.82 -24.19
N ASP A 528 -1.65 -15.55 -23.94
CA ASP A 528 -1.83 -16.93 -24.40
C ASP A 528 -2.77 -17.09 -25.62
N HIS A 529 -3.43 -16.01 -26.05
CA HIS A 529 -4.18 -15.96 -27.31
C HIS A 529 -3.71 -14.81 -28.22
N PRO A 530 -2.45 -14.80 -28.68
CA PRO A 530 -1.93 -13.68 -29.47
C PRO A 530 -2.61 -13.46 -30.83
N GLY A 531 -3.44 -14.42 -31.27
CA GLY A 531 -4.26 -14.31 -32.48
C GLY A 531 -5.65 -13.71 -32.28
N ASP A 532 -6.10 -13.55 -31.03
CA ASP A 532 -7.45 -13.05 -30.72
C ASP A 532 -7.41 -11.60 -30.26
N PRO A 533 -7.82 -10.62 -31.09
CA PRO A 533 -7.78 -9.21 -30.73
C PRO A 533 -8.75 -8.82 -29.61
N ILE A 534 -9.74 -9.66 -29.27
CA ILE A 534 -10.70 -9.39 -28.20
C ILE A 534 -10.08 -9.73 -26.83
N HIS A 535 -9.28 -10.79 -26.77
CA HIS A 535 -8.67 -11.29 -25.54
C HIS A 535 -7.22 -10.80 -25.33
N HIS A 536 -6.68 -10.02 -26.27
CA HIS A 536 -5.29 -9.56 -26.23
C HIS A 536 -5.02 -8.46 -25.17
N ASN A 537 -5.04 -8.81 -23.89
CA ASN A 537 -4.73 -7.91 -22.77
C ASN A 537 -3.30 -8.12 -22.21
N ASN A 538 -2.63 -9.24 -22.54
CA ASN A 538 -1.34 -9.67 -21.95
C ASN A 538 -1.41 -9.87 -20.43
N GLU A 539 -2.59 -10.17 -19.88
CA GLU A 539 -2.80 -10.33 -18.44
C GLU A 539 -3.03 -11.80 -18.05
N ASP A 540 -2.90 -12.74 -18.99
CA ASP A 540 -3.07 -14.17 -18.75
C ASP A 540 -2.06 -14.69 -17.71
N VAL A 541 -0.83 -14.18 -17.77
CA VAL A 541 0.18 -14.35 -16.72
C VAL A 541 0.76 -12.98 -16.38
N ASN A 542 0.59 -12.54 -15.14
CA ASN A 542 1.12 -11.28 -14.63
C ASN A 542 2.33 -11.53 -13.73
N VAL A 543 3.35 -10.70 -13.88
CA VAL A 543 4.59 -10.76 -13.09
C VAL A 543 4.93 -9.37 -12.55
N ILE A 544 5.03 -9.29 -11.22
CA ILE A 544 5.59 -8.13 -10.52
C ILE A 544 7.00 -8.47 -10.08
N GLY A 545 7.97 -7.76 -10.66
CA GLY A 545 9.38 -7.83 -10.32
C GLY A 545 9.82 -6.64 -9.48
N ARG A 546 10.52 -6.90 -8.37
CA ARG A 546 11.04 -5.88 -7.46
C ARG A 546 12.52 -6.13 -7.17
N LEU A 547 13.35 -5.12 -7.36
CA LEU A 547 14.78 -5.17 -7.07
C LEU A 547 15.06 -4.42 -5.77
N LEU A 548 15.39 -5.16 -4.72
CA LEU A 548 15.79 -4.66 -3.41
C LEU A 548 17.30 -4.58 -3.31
N LYS A 549 17.79 -3.60 -2.56
CA LYS A 549 19.21 -3.49 -2.23
C LYS A 549 19.43 -4.20 -0.90
N LEU A 550 20.42 -5.08 -0.85
CA LEU A 550 20.92 -5.67 0.38
C LEU A 550 21.85 -4.65 1.02
N GLU A 551 21.55 -4.22 2.24
CA GLU A 551 22.35 -3.23 2.96
C GLU A 551 23.57 -3.83 3.65
#